data_AF-A0A7S1W8D0-F1
#
_entry.id   AF-A0A7S1W8D0-F1
#
_cell.length_a   1.000
_cell.length_b   1.000
_cell.length_c   1.000
_cell.angle_alpha   90.00
_cell.angle_beta   90.00
_cell.angle_gamma   90.00
#
_symmetry.space_group_name_H-M   'P 1'
#
loop_
_entity.id
_entity.type
_entity.pdbx_description
1 polymer ?
#
loop_
_entity_poly.entity_id
_entity_poly.type
_entity_poly.pdbx_seq_one_letter_code
_entity_poly.pdbx_strand_id
1 'polypeptide(L)'
;LNPTSSRSHAIFQLLLERPPIRQRCEVGFNSQSVQTSKLNFVDLAGSEKLQPDCSMVAGPLLQELTCINLSLSALGQCIAALVDARRTHVPYRDSKLTRLLQD
;
A
#
# COMPACT_ATOMS: atom_id res chain seq x y z
N LEU A 1 -3.29 24.31 -3.64
CA LEU A 1 -2.44 23.13 -3.31
C LEU A 1 -1.75 23.35 -1.97
N ASN A 2 -1.50 22.30 -1.20
CA ASN A 2 -0.69 22.38 0.02
C ASN A 2 0.81 22.21 -0.35
N PRO A 3 1.67 23.23 -0.14
CA PRO A 3 3.09 23.15 -0.52
C PRO A 3 3.91 22.17 0.35
N THR A 4 3.38 21.76 1.49
CA THR A 4 4.08 20.87 2.44
C THR A 4 3.67 19.40 2.29
N SER A 5 2.69 19.10 1.42
CA SER A 5 2.24 17.73 1.15
C SER A 5 3.27 16.96 0.31
N SER A 6 3.51 15.70 0.66
CA SER A 6 4.26 14.77 -0.17
C SER A 6 3.50 14.44 -1.45
N ARG A 7 4.22 14.34 -2.57
CA ARG A 7 3.68 14.06 -3.91
C ARG A 7 3.98 12.65 -4.44
N SER A 8 4.53 11.80 -3.58
CA SER A 8 4.86 10.41 -3.89
C SER A 8 4.32 9.48 -2.79
N HIS A 9 4.15 8.21 -3.13
CA HIS A 9 3.85 7.16 -2.15
C HIS A 9 5.13 6.42 -1.79
N ALA A 10 5.28 6.05 -0.53
CA ALA A 10 6.40 5.24 -0.05
C ALA A 10 5.89 3.98 0.64
N ILE A 11 6.49 2.84 0.30
CA ILE A 11 6.25 1.56 0.97
C ILE A 11 7.59 1.07 1.49
N PHE A 12 7.70 0.90 2.79
CA PHE A 12 8.84 0.31 3.45
C PHE A 12 8.42 -1.00 4.11
N GLN A 13 9.02 -2.10 3.65
CA GLN A 13 8.72 -3.43 4.15
C GLN A 13 9.86 -3.94 5.02
N LEU A 14 9.52 -4.25 6.27
CA LEU A 14 10.42 -4.85 7.24
C LEU A 14 10.07 -6.34 7.41
N LEU A 15 10.98 -7.21 7.00
CA LEU A 15 10.89 -8.65 7.25
C LEU A 15 11.74 -8.98 8.48
N LEU A 16 11.10 -9.51 9.51
CA LEU A 16 11.74 -9.97 10.74
C LEU A 16 11.75 -11.49 10.76
N GLU A 17 12.92 -12.07 10.98
CA GLU A 17 13.07 -13.51 11.17
C GLU A 17 13.59 -13.78 12.58
N ARG A 18 12.89 -14.63 13.32
CA ARG A 18 13.28 -15.10 14.64
C ARG A 18 13.67 -16.57 14.53
N PRO A 19 14.95 -16.91 14.68
CA PRO A 19 15.39 -18.29 14.69
C PRO A 19 14.79 -19.03 15.89
N PRO A 20 14.56 -20.36 15.77
CA PRO A 20 14.01 -21.15 16.85
C PRO A 20 14.91 -21.09 18.08
N ILE A 21 14.31 -20.83 19.25
CA ILE A 21 15.03 -20.98 20.52
C ILE A 21 15.33 -22.46 20.68
N ARG A 22 16.61 -22.83 20.82
CA ARG A 22 17.01 -24.20 21.16
C ARG A 22 16.56 -24.51 22.59
N GLN A 23 15.28 -24.85 22.76
CA GLN A 23 14.82 -25.42 24.01
C GLN A 23 15.25 -26.89 24.02
N ARG A 24 16.04 -27.26 25.03
CA ARG A 24 16.50 -28.63 25.25
C ARG A 24 15.31 -29.43 25.79
N CYS A 25 14.35 -29.75 24.94
CA CYS A 25 13.22 -30.60 25.31
C CYS A 25 13.58 -32.05 24.99
N GLU A 26 13.74 -32.84 26.05
CA GLU A 26 13.78 -34.28 25.98
C GLU A 26 12.43 -34.79 25.43
N VAL A 27 12.52 -35.67 24.42
CA VAL A 27 11.45 -36.51 23.87
C VAL A 27 10.29 -35.77 23.18
N GLY A 28 10.40 -35.62 21.86
CA GLY A 28 9.28 -35.97 20.99
C GLY A 28 8.38 -34.85 20.42
N PHE A 29 8.90 -33.75 19.90
CA PHE A 29 8.37 -33.08 18.69
C PHE A 29 9.33 -31.96 18.24
N ASN A 30 10.17 -32.22 17.24
CA ASN A 30 11.10 -31.24 16.68
C ASN A 30 10.40 -30.36 15.63
N SER A 31 9.60 -29.38 16.06
CA SER A 31 9.19 -28.29 15.16
C SER A 31 10.07 -27.06 15.41
N GLN A 32 11.34 -27.14 14.97
CA GLN A 32 12.22 -25.97 14.88
C GLN A 32 11.77 -25.09 13.69
N SER A 33 10.64 -24.40 13.83
CA SER A 33 10.18 -23.43 12.82
C SER A 33 10.80 -22.06 13.10
N VAL A 34 11.35 -21.43 12.04
CA VAL A 34 11.74 -20.02 12.07
C VAL A 34 10.46 -19.20 12.04
N GLN A 35 10.27 -18.34 13.03
CA GLN A 35 9.13 -17.42 13.04
C GLN A 35 9.45 -16.22 12.16
N THR A 36 8.67 -15.98 11.13
CA THR A 36 8.82 -14.81 10.25
C THR A 36 7.65 -13.86 10.44
N SER A 37 7.94 -12.56 10.46
CA SER A 37 6.95 -11.49 10.56
C SER A 37 7.23 -10.44 9.48
N LYS A 38 6.20 -10.02 8.76
CA LYS A 38 6.29 -8.98 7.72
C LYS A 38 5.52 -7.75 8.17
N LEU A 39 6.19 -6.61 8.24
CA LEU A 39 5.63 -5.33 8.64
C LEU A 39 5.72 -4.37 7.45
N ASN A 40 4.58 -3.81 7.03
CA ASN A 40 4.51 -2.85 5.92
C ASN A 40 4.22 -1.46 6.49
N PHE A 41 5.16 -0.54 6.32
CA PHE A 41 4.99 0.88 6.61
C PHE A 41 4.66 1.59 5.31
N VAL A 42 3.43 2.13 5.20
CA VAL A 42 2.92 2.75 3.98
C VAL A 42 2.65 4.22 4.26
N ASP A 43 3.31 5.10 3.50
CA ASP A 43 3.05 6.54 3.47
C ASP A 43 2.46 6.89 2.10
N LEU A 44 1.37 7.67 2.11
CA LEU A 44 0.62 8.00 0.90
C LEU A 44 0.65 9.51 0.66
N ALA A 45 0.86 9.90 -0.60
CA ALA A 45 0.71 11.27 -1.03
C ALA A 45 -0.69 11.83 -0.70
N GLY A 46 -0.77 13.16 -0.65
CA GLY A 46 -2.04 13.85 -0.40
C GLY A 46 -3.09 13.62 -1.50
N SER A 47 -4.36 13.65 -1.12
CA SER A 47 -5.53 13.47 -2.01
C SER A 47 -6.11 14.81 -2.51
N GLU A 48 -5.29 15.85 -2.58
CA GLU A 48 -5.76 17.17 -2.97
C GLU A 48 -6.38 17.18 -4.38
N LYS A 49 -7.49 17.92 -4.48
CA LYS A 49 -8.18 18.18 -5.73
C LYS A 49 -7.60 19.42 -6.40
N LEU A 50 -7.48 19.38 -7.72
CA LEU A 50 -7.29 20.59 -8.52
C LEU A 50 -8.53 21.48 -8.38
N GLN A 51 -8.32 22.74 -8.04
CA GLN A 51 -9.37 23.74 -8.09
C GLN A 51 -9.62 24.12 -9.56
N PRO A 52 -10.87 24.43 -9.94
CA PRO A 52 -11.22 24.75 -11.33
C PRO A 52 -10.55 26.03 -11.86
N ASP A 53 -10.07 26.91 -10.99
CA ASP A 53 -9.29 28.11 -11.35
C ASP A 53 -7.82 27.80 -11.69
N CYS A 54 -7.32 26.62 -11.33
CA CYS A 54 -5.97 26.15 -11.65
C CYS A 54 -5.82 25.65 -13.10
N SER A 55 -6.69 26.06 -14.03
CA SER A 55 -6.59 25.73 -15.46
C SER A 55 -5.26 26.21 -16.11
N MET A 56 -4.47 27.02 -15.41
CA MET A 56 -3.11 27.46 -15.81
C MET A 56 -1.99 26.55 -15.28
N VAL A 57 -2.32 25.48 -14.54
CA VAL A 57 -1.33 24.51 -14.06
C VAL A 57 -0.78 23.74 -15.26
N ALA A 58 0.47 24.05 -15.61
CA ALA A 58 1.18 23.47 -16.74
C ALA A 58 1.23 21.93 -16.69
N GLY A 59 1.22 21.31 -17.89
CA GLY A 59 1.05 19.88 -18.12
C GLY A 59 1.76 18.91 -17.16
N PRO A 60 3.05 19.10 -16.81
CA PRO A 60 3.76 18.16 -15.92
C PRO A 60 3.17 18.07 -14.51
N LEU A 61 2.73 19.21 -13.95
CA LEU A 61 2.13 19.26 -12.61
C LEU A 61 0.72 18.65 -12.63
N LEU A 62 -0.03 18.87 -13.71
CA LEU A 62 -1.34 18.24 -13.90
C LEU A 62 -1.21 16.70 -14.01
N GLN A 63 -0.21 16.22 -14.75
CA GLN A 63 0.08 14.80 -14.89
C GLN A 63 0.48 14.18 -13.54
N GLU A 64 1.35 14.85 -12.77
CA GLU A 64 1.75 14.42 -11.42
C GLU A 64 0.52 14.27 -10.50
N LEU A 65 -0.31 15.30 -10.39
CA LEU A 65 -1.52 15.29 -9.55
C LEU A 65 -2.56 14.26 -10.01
N THR A 66 -2.66 14.05 -11.32
CA THR A 66 -3.55 13.03 -11.88
C THR A 66 -3.07 11.63 -11.50
N CYS A 67 -1.75 11.37 -11.60
CA CYS A 67 -1.16 10.10 -11.21
C CYS A 67 -1.33 9.81 -9.71
N ILE A 68 -1.12 10.81 -8.83
CA ILE A 68 -1.36 10.68 -7.38
C ILE A 68 -2.81 10.31 -7.09
N ASN A 69 -3.75 11.05 -7.68
CA ASN A 69 -5.17 10.79 -7.43
C ASN A 69 -5.64 9.47 -8.06
N LEU A 70 -5.03 9.01 -9.15
CA LEU A 70 -5.33 7.73 -9.77
C LEU A 70 -4.98 6.55 -8.85
N SER A 71 -3.76 6.53 -8.28
CA SER A 71 -3.35 5.46 -7.37
C SER A 71 -4.20 5.43 -6.10
N LEU A 72 -4.54 6.60 -5.54
CA LEU A 72 -5.43 6.72 -4.38
C LEU A 72 -6.87 6.31 -4.69
N SER A 73 -7.38 6.65 -5.87
CA SER A 73 -8.72 6.24 -6.31
C SER A 73 -8.81 4.73 -6.52
N ALA A 74 -7.80 4.12 -7.14
CA ALA A 74 -7.71 2.68 -7.31
C ALA A 74 -7.68 1.96 -5.94
N LEU A 75 -6.97 2.52 -4.95
CA LEU A 75 -6.99 2.02 -3.57
C LEU A 75 -8.40 2.08 -2.97
N GLY A 76 -9.09 3.21 -3.10
CA GLY A 76 -10.48 3.35 -2.66
C GLY A 76 -11.43 2.35 -3.32
N GLN A 77 -11.25 2.07 -4.61
CA GLN A 77 -12.02 1.05 -5.33
C GLN A 77 -11.73 -0.37 -4.83
N CYS A 78 -10.48 -0.69 -4.51
CA CYS A 78 -10.13 -1.98 -3.91
C CYS A 78 -10.80 -2.15 -2.55
N ILE A 79 -10.75 -1.14 -1.69
CA ILE A 79 -11.42 -1.17 -0.37
C ILE A 79 -12.93 -1.33 -0.54
N ALA A 80 -13.57 -0.55 -1.42
CA ALA A 80 -15.00 -0.66 -1.68
C ALA A 80 -15.39 -2.07 -2.20
N ALA A 81 -14.56 -2.67 -3.06
CA ALA A 81 -14.76 -4.02 -3.56
C ALA A 81 -14.59 -5.09 -2.47
N LEU A 82 -13.67 -4.90 -1.52
CA LEU A 82 -13.47 -5.83 -0.39
C LEU A 82 -14.61 -5.80 0.63
N VAL A 83 -15.24 -4.64 0.81
CA VAL A 83 -16.37 -4.49 1.73
C VAL A 83 -17.67 -5.04 1.13
N ASP A 84 -17.81 -4.99 -0.19
CA ASP A 84 -18.99 -5.53 -0.90
C ASP A 84 -18.91 -7.06 -1.06
N ALA A 85 -19.59 -7.78 -0.17
CA ALA A 85 -19.65 -9.24 -0.18
C ALA A 85 -20.25 -9.86 -1.47
N ARG A 86 -20.91 -9.06 -2.33
CA ARG A 86 -21.45 -9.54 -3.61
C ARG A 86 -20.41 -9.51 -4.73
N ARG A 87 -19.32 -8.77 -4.53
CA ARG A 87 -18.27 -8.59 -5.53
C ARG A 87 -17.23 -9.70 -5.38
N THR A 88 -16.96 -10.40 -6.49
CA THR A 88 -15.97 -11.48 -6.52
C THR A 88 -14.59 -11.01 -6.96
N HIS A 89 -14.52 -9.91 -7.71
CA HIS A 89 -13.28 -9.37 -8.25
C HIS A 89 -12.89 -8.05 -7.57
N VAL A 90 -11.66 -8.00 -7.05
CA VAL A 90 -11.04 -6.80 -6.48
C VAL A 90 -9.96 -6.29 -7.45
N PRO A 91 -10.03 -5.02 -7.89
CA PRO A 91 -9.20 -4.49 -8.98
C PRO A 91 -7.77 -4.09 -8.55
N TYR A 92 -7.01 -5.00 -7.93
CA TYR A 92 -5.63 -4.74 -7.49
C TYR A 92 -4.65 -4.41 -8.62
N ARG A 93 -5.05 -4.55 -9.88
CA ARG A 93 -4.19 -4.32 -11.05
C ARG A 93 -4.25 -2.89 -11.57
N ASP A 94 -5.18 -2.09 -11.09
CA ASP A 94 -5.45 -0.75 -11.62
C ASP A 94 -4.37 0.27 -11.22
N SER A 95 -3.56 -0.03 -10.19
CA SER A 95 -2.37 0.75 -9.86
C SER A 95 -1.23 -0.11 -9.32
N LYS A 96 0.02 0.37 -9.49
CA LYS A 96 1.18 -0.30 -8.88
C LYS A 96 1.06 -0.38 -7.35
N LEU A 97 0.48 0.65 -6.73
CA LEU A 97 0.22 0.71 -5.29
C LEU A 97 -0.67 -0.46 -4.85
N THR A 98 -1.85 -0.60 -5.47
CA THR A 98 -2.81 -1.65 -5.13
C THR A 98 -2.26 -3.04 -5.39
N ARG A 99 -1.40 -3.19 -6.40
CA ARG A 99 -0.73 -4.45 -6.70
C ARG A 99 0.32 -4.84 -5.67
N LEU A 100 1.05 -3.87 -5.12
CA LEU A 100 2.00 -4.10 -4.03
C LEU A 100 1.31 -4.42 -2.70
N LEU A 101 0.10 -3.87 -2.49
CA LEU A 101 -0.69 -4.08 -1.27
C LEU A 101 -1.58 -5.34 -1.30
N GLN A 102 -1.61 -6.08 -2.40
CA GLN A 102 -2.37 -7.32 -2.50
C GLN A 102 -1.77 -8.47 -1.66
N ASP A 103 -0.50 -8.34 -1.26
CA ASP A 103 0.29 -9.36 -0.57
C ASP A 103 -0.32 -9.86 0.76
#